data_AF-M3VCG0-F1
#
_entry.id   AF-M3VCG0-F1
#
_cell.length_a   1.000
_cell.length_b   1.000
_cell.length_c   1.000
_cell.angle_alpha   90.00
_cell.angle_beta   90.00
_cell.angle_gamma   90.00
#
_symmetry.space_group_name_H-M   'P 1'
#
loop_
_entity.id
_entity.type
_entity.pdbx_description
1 polymer ?
#
loop_
_entity_poly.entity_id
_entity_poly.type
_entity_poly.pdbx_seq_one_letter_code
_entity_poly.pdbx_strand_id
1 'polypeptide(L)'
;MLVQHAQAAVREQKAAQSLGPRVTEYTAALAVVAAQRGEHAQALRDEVNRLHSSSAARIDDAGPAITTIDALRSAITASTKSAATSAVAAEGFVAGLLASTSAACRTLTEVQLA
;
A
#
# COMPACT_ATOMS: atom_id res chain seq x y z
N MET A 1 -3.33 10.23 8.46
CA MET A 1 -3.02 11.23 7.39
C MET A 1 -2.78 10.50 6.07
N LEU A 2 -3.32 10.96 4.93
CA LEU A 2 -3.21 10.25 3.63
C LEU A 2 -1.77 9.96 3.18
N VAL A 3 -0.84 10.87 3.48
CA VAL A 3 0.60 10.72 3.19
C VAL A 3 1.15 9.40 3.73
N GLN A 4 0.77 9.00 4.95
CA GLN A 4 1.27 7.78 5.58
C GLN A 4 0.83 6.51 4.84
N HIS A 5 -0.38 6.54 4.24
CA HIS A 5 -0.93 5.43 3.48
C HIS A 5 -0.25 5.33 2.12
N ALA A 6 0.06 6.48 1.49
CA ALA A 6 0.82 6.54 0.25
C ALA A 6 2.26 6.03 0.45
N GLN A 7 2.93 6.46 1.52
CA GLN A 7 4.27 5.97 1.89
C GLN A 7 4.28 4.44 2.09
N ALA A 8 3.29 3.91 2.82
CA ALA A 8 3.17 2.47 3.03
C ALA A 8 2.98 1.72 1.71
N ALA A 9 2.11 2.21 0.82
CA ALA A 9 1.88 1.62 -0.50
C ALA A 9 3.16 1.61 -1.36
N VAL A 10 3.91 2.71 -1.40
CA VAL A 10 5.20 2.78 -2.10
C VAL A 10 6.21 1.79 -1.52
N ARG A 11 6.30 1.69 -0.18
CA ARG A 11 7.21 0.75 0.49
C ARG A 11 6.89 -0.70 0.11
N GLU A 12 5.62 -1.06 0.17
CA GLU A 12 5.12 -2.42 -0.12
C GLU A 12 5.31 -2.78 -1.59
N GLN A 13 5.06 -1.84 -2.51
CA GLN A 13 5.34 -2.01 -3.94
C GLN A 13 6.81 -2.34 -4.17
N LYS A 14 7.72 -1.50 -3.65
CA LYS A 14 9.17 -1.69 -3.80
C LYS A 14 9.63 -3.02 -3.20
N ALA A 15 9.08 -3.38 -2.05
CA ALA A 15 9.37 -4.66 -1.40
C ALA A 15 8.96 -5.84 -2.28
N ALA A 16 7.73 -5.83 -2.80
CA ALA A 16 7.23 -6.89 -3.69
C ALA A 16 8.07 -7.03 -4.97
N GLN A 17 8.46 -5.90 -5.59
CA GLN A 17 9.37 -5.89 -6.73
C GLN A 17 10.75 -6.50 -6.40
N SER A 18 11.30 -6.16 -5.23
CA SER A 18 12.61 -6.65 -4.79
C SER A 18 12.59 -8.15 -4.44
N LEU A 19 11.45 -8.65 -3.97
CA LEU A 19 11.27 -10.03 -3.54
C LEU A 19 10.96 -10.98 -4.71
N GLY A 20 10.30 -10.50 -5.77
CA GLY A 20 9.90 -11.33 -6.92
C GLY A 20 11.02 -12.23 -7.48
N PRO A 21 12.22 -11.68 -7.78
CA PRO A 21 13.35 -12.48 -8.26
C PRO A 21 13.97 -13.43 -7.21
N ARG A 22 13.71 -13.19 -5.92
CA ARG A 22 14.36 -13.88 -4.79
C ARG A 22 13.49 -14.98 -4.19
N VAL A 23 12.18 -14.82 -4.28
CA VAL A 23 11.19 -15.76 -3.75
C VAL A 23 10.33 -16.24 -4.90
N THR A 24 10.92 -17.13 -5.69
CA THR A 24 10.42 -17.49 -7.01
C THR A 24 9.05 -18.17 -6.97
N GLU A 25 8.73 -18.87 -5.88
CA GLU A 25 7.40 -19.47 -5.63
C GLU A 25 6.25 -18.44 -5.63
N TYR A 26 6.52 -17.19 -5.21
CA TYR A 26 5.54 -16.11 -5.18
C TYR A 26 5.71 -15.10 -6.34
N THR A 27 6.51 -15.37 -7.36
CA THR A 27 6.84 -14.36 -8.40
C THR A 27 5.59 -13.71 -9.01
N ALA A 28 4.63 -14.52 -9.45
CA ALA A 28 3.39 -14.02 -10.06
C ALA A 28 2.54 -13.23 -9.05
N ALA A 29 2.39 -13.74 -7.83
CA ALA A 29 1.68 -13.06 -6.76
C ALA A 29 2.32 -11.72 -6.38
N LEU A 30 3.66 -11.67 -6.30
CA LEU A 30 4.42 -10.46 -5.99
C LEU A 30 4.33 -9.43 -7.12
N ALA A 31 4.23 -9.86 -8.37
CA ALA A 31 3.93 -8.96 -9.49
C ALA A 31 2.55 -8.31 -9.33
N VAL A 32 1.53 -9.09 -8.94
CA VAL A 32 0.18 -8.57 -8.66
C VAL A 32 0.21 -7.59 -7.47
N VAL A 33 0.89 -7.95 -6.37
CA VAL A 33 1.06 -7.06 -5.21
C VAL A 33 1.75 -5.76 -5.64
N ALA A 34 2.83 -5.83 -6.40
CA ALA A 34 3.56 -4.65 -6.87
C ALA A 34 2.69 -3.73 -7.74
N ALA A 35 1.93 -4.31 -8.68
CA ALA A 35 1.03 -3.55 -9.54
C ALA A 35 -0.06 -2.86 -8.71
N GLN A 36 -0.79 -3.62 -7.90
CA GLN A 36 -1.88 -3.10 -7.08
C GLN A 36 -1.39 -2.05 -6.07
N ARG A 37 -0.27 -2.28 -5.37
CA ARG A 37 0.26 -1.28 -4.42
C ARG A 37 0.78 -0.03 -5.14
N GLY A 38 1.28 -0.15 -6.36
CA GLY A 38 1.60 1.00 -7.21
C GLY A 38 0.38 1.83 -7.59
N GLU A 39 -0.72 1.20 -8.00
CA GLU A 39 -1.98 1.88 -8.31
C GLU A 39 -2.55 2.62 -7.09
N HIS A 40 -2.55 1.98 -5.91
CA HIS A 40 -2.97 2.62 -4.66
C HIS A 40 -2.07 3.81 -4.30
N ALA A 41 -0.75 3.66 -4.41
CA ALA A 41 0.20 4.73 -4.13
C ALA A 41 -0.06 5.96 -5.03
N GLN A 42 -0.35 5.72 -6.30
CA GLN A 42 -0.67 6.78 -7.25
C GLN A 42 -1.99 7.47 -6.91
N ALA A 43 -3.07 6.73 -6.69
CA ALA A 43 -4.37 7.30 -6.33
C ALA A 43 -4.29 8.13 -5.03
N LEU A 44 -3.55 7.64 -4.04
CA LEU A 44 -3.31 8.36 -2.78
C LEU A 44 -2.45 9.61 -2.99
N ARG A 45 -1.43 9.56 -3.87
CA ARG A 45 -0.62 10.72 -4.23
C ARG A 45 -1.45 11.79 -4.93
N ASP A 46 -2.30 11.40 -5.88
CA ASP A 46 -3.18 12.32 -6.60
C ASP A 46 -4.15 13.01 -5.64
N GLU A 47 -4.71 12.26 -4.69
CA GLU A 47 -5.59 12.84 -3.67
C GLU A 47 -4.83 13.75 -2.68
N VAL A 48 -3.60 13.37 -2.28
CA VAL A 48 -2.73 14.26 -1.49
C VAL A 48 -2.41 15.53 -2.26
N ASN A 49 -2.12 15.45 -3.56
CA ASN A 49 -1.86 16.62 -4.39
C ASN A 49 -3.07 17.54 -4.49
N ARG A 50 -4.27 16.97 -4.64
CA ARG A 50 -5.53 17.70 -4.71
C ARG A 50 -5.84 18.46 -3.42
N LEU A 51 -5.56 17.85 -2.26
CA LEU A 51 -5.87 18.43 -0.96
C LEU A 51 -4.73 19.33 -0.42
N HIS A 52 -3.48 18.88 -0.54
CA HIS A 52 -2.29 19.47 0.09
C HIS A 52 -1.01 19.16 -0.73
N SER A 53 -0.83 19.83 -1.87
CA SER A 53 0.29 19.60 -2.80
C SER A 53 1.69 19.65 -2.17
N SER A 54 1.93 20.54 -1.19
CA SER A 54 3.22 20.63 -0.49
C SER A 54 3.60 19.38 0.31
N SER A 55 2.61 18.54 0.66
CA SER A 55 2.85 17.30 1.41
C SER A 55 3.17 16.10 0.53
N ALA A 56 2.96 16.18 -0.79
CA ALA A 56 3.17 15.07 -1.70
C ALA A 56 4.65 14.66 -1.82
N ALA A 57 5.57 15.62 -1.66
CA ALA A 57 7.01 15.35 -1.67
C ALA A 57 7.46 14.38 -0.56
N ARG A 58 6.68 14.26 0.52
CA ARG A 58 6.98 13.34 1.63
C ARG A 58 6.66 11.88 1.29
N ILE A 59 5.87 11.61 0.25
CA ILE A 59 5.42 10.25 -0.10
C ILE A 59 6.59 9.34 -0.48
N ASP A 60 7.64 9.90 -1.07
CA ASP A 60 8.78 9.13 -1.54
C ASP A 60 9.70 8.66 -0.40
N ASP A 61 9.59 9.28 0.79
CA ASP A 61 10.19 8.81 2.04
C ASP A 61 9.33 7.69 2.67
N ALA A 62 9.39 6.52 2.03
CA ALA A 62 8.55 5.37 2.36
C ALA A 62 8.99 4.60 3.64
N GLY A 63 10.08 5.04 4.29
CA GLY A 63 10.67 4.38 5.45
C GLY A 63 11.56 3.18 5.10
N PRO A 64 11.92 2.35 6.10
CA PRO A 64 12.91 1.27 5.92
C PRO A 64 12.43 0.19 4.95
N ALA A 65 13.37 -0.40 4.21
CA ALA A 65 13.07 -1.46 3.25
C ALA A 65 12.57 -2.74 3.93
N ILE A 66 11.59 -3.38 3.31
CA ILE A 66 11.09 -4.71 3.72
C ILE A 66 11.81 -5.76 2.87
N THR A 67 12.44 -6.74 3.51
CA THR A 67 13.36 -7.67 2.85
C THR A 67 12.92 -9.14 2.88
N THR A 68 11.79 -9.45 3.52
CA THR A 68 11.22 -10.81 3.63
C THR A 68 9.72 -10.82 3.31
N ILE A 69 9.20 -11.99 2.92
CA ILE A 69 7.78 -12.17 2.59
C ILE A 69 6.89 -12.04 3.82
N ASP A 70 7.29 -12.61 4.96
CA ASP A 70 6.49 -12.51 6.19
C ASP A 70 6.39 -11.06 6.68
N ALA A 71 7.47 -10.28 6.54
CA ALA A 71 7.45 -8.86 6.85
C ALA A 71 6.56 -8.08 5.86
N LEU A 72 6.55 -8.45 4.57
CA LEU A 72 5.65 -7.87 3.58
C LEU A 72 4.18 -8.18 3.90
N ARG A 73 3.86 -9.44 4.20
CA ARG A 73 2.50 -9.86 4.60
C ARG A 73 2.04 -9.10 5.85
N SER A 74 2.92 -8.98 6.84
CA SER A 74 2.65 -8.23 8.07
C SER A 74 2.42 -6.73 7.81
N ALA A 75 3.24 -6.13 6.95
CA ALA A 75 3.10 -4.72 6.56
C ALA A 75 1.77 -4.45 5.84
N ILE A 76 1.41 -5.28 4.84
CA ILE A 76 0.14 -5.12 4.12
C ILE A 76 -1.04 -5.34 5.07
N THR A 77 -0.97 -6.31 6.00
CA THR A 77 -1.99 -6.51 7.03
C THR A 77 -2.16 -5.27 7.93
N ALA A 78 -1.05 -4.63 8.32
CA ALA A 78 -1.08 -3.38 9.08
C ALA A 78 -1.70 -2.24 8.26
N SER A 79 -1.37 -2.14 6.96
CA SER A 79 -1.97 -1.18 6.03
C SER A 79 -3.47 -1.40 5.87
N THR A 80 -3.94 -2.64 5.77
CA THR A 80 -5.38 -2.99 5.75
C THR A 80 -6.11 -2.39 6.96
N LYS A 81 -5.58 -2.65 8.18
CA LYS A 81 -6.18 -2.16 9.43
C LYS A 81 -6.12 -0.65 9.53
N SER A 82 -4.98 -0.04 9.25
CA SER A 82 -4.78 1.41 9.35
C SER A 82 -5.68 2.17 8.36
N ALA A 83 -5.81 1.67 7.13
CA ALA A 83 -6.68 2.25 6.11
C ALA A 83 -8.15 2.14 6.50
N ALA A 84 -8.59 0.98 7.01
CA ALA A 84 -9.97 0.81 7.52
C ALA A 84 -10.27 1.78 8.66
N THR A 85 -9.40 1.86 9.67
CA THR A 85 -9.57 2.81 10.79
C THR A 85 -9.62 4.25 10.30
N SER A 86 -8.75 4.62 9.36
CA SER A 86 -8.74 5.98 8.81
C SER A 86 -9.96 6.27 7.94
N ALA A 87 -10.50 5.28 7.24
CA ALA A 87 -11.70 5.42 6.43
C ALA A 87 -12.94 5.73 7.29
N VAL A 88 -13.05 5.11 8.48
CA VAL A 88 -14.14 5.37 9.44
C VAL A 88 -14.13 6.82 9.93
N ALA A 89 -12.94 7.43 10.05
CA ALA A 89 -12.77 8.81 10.51
C ALA A 89 -12.76 9.84 9.36
N ALA A 90 -12.83 9.38 8.10
CA ALA A 90 -12.80 10.24 6.92
C ALA A 90 -14.20 10.40 6.32
N GLU A 91 -14.33 11.32 5.37
CA GLU A 91 -15.59 11.59 4.69
C GLU A 91 -15.43 11.60 3.16
N GLY A 92 -16.55 11.41 2.46
CA GLY A 92 -16.64 11.52 1.01
C GLY A 92 -15.66 10.62 0.25
N PHE A 93 -14.99 11.20 -0.76
CA PHE A 93 -14.06 10.47 -1.63
C PHE A 93 -12.90 9.83 -0.85
N VAL A 94 -12.35 10.52 0.16
CA VAL A 94 -11.24 10.02 0.96
C VAL A 94 -11.61 8.76 1.73
N ALA A 95 -12.82 8.72 2.30
CA ALA A 95 -13.31 7.53 3.00
C ALA A 95 -13.43 6.33 2.04
N GLY A 96 -14.01 6.54 0.85
CA GLY A 96 -14.13 5.50 -0.17
C GLY A 96 -12.78 5.00 -0.69
N LEU A 97 -11.83 5.90 -0.94
CA LEU A 97 -10.48 5.54 -1.37
C LEU A 97 -9.75 4.70 -0.32
N LEU A 98 -9.82 5.08 0.96
CA LEU A 98 -9.18 4.33 2.04
C LEU A 98 -9.87 2.98 2.31
N ALA A 99 -11.20 2.92 2.23
CA ALA A 99 -11.97 1.68 2.39
C ALA A 99 -11.67 0.68 1.27
N SER A 100 -11.65 1.13 0.01
CA SER A 100 -11.29 0.28 -1.14
C SER A 100 -9.84 -0.19 -1.07
N THR A 101 -8.90 0.69 -0.69
CA THR A 101 -7.49 0.30 -0.45
C THR A 101 -7.38 -0.77 0.65
N SER A 102 -8.14 -0.64 1.74
CA SER A 102 -8.17 -1.65 2.81
C SER A 102 -8.67 -3.00 2.30
N ALA A 103 -9.79 -3.01 1.57
CA ALA A 103 -10.35 -4.23 1.00
C ALA A 103 -9.38 -4.92 0.03
N ALA A 104 -8.73 -4.15 -0.85
CA ALA A 104 -7.74 -4.69 -1.78
C ALA A 104 -6.53 -5.28 -1.04
N CYS A 105 -5.98 -4.58 -0.04
CA CYS A 105 -4.88 -5.09 0.77
C CYS A 105 -5.22 -6.41 1.47
N ARG A 106 -6.47 -6.57 1.93
CA ARG A 106 -6.94 -7.83 2.50
C ARG A 106 -6.88 -8.97 1.47
N THR A 107 -7.35 -8.75 0.25
CA THR A 107 -7.25 -9.74 -0.84
C THR A 107 -5.80 -10.09 -1.18
N LEU A 108 -4.90 -9.10 -1.17
CA LEU A 108 -3.47 -9.36 -1.39
C LEU A 108 -2.90 -10.31 -0.33
N THR A 109 -3.27 -10.16 0.94
CA THR A 109 -2.78 -11.02 2.02
C THR A 109 -3.46 -12.38 2.07
N GLU A 110 -4.77 -12.47 1.80
CA GLU A 110 -5.55 -13.70 1.97
C GLU A 110 -5.59 -14.59 0.70
N VAL A 111 -5.20 -14.05 -0.46
CA VAL A 111 -5.21 -14.79 -1.73
C VAL A 111 -3.83 -14.84 -2.36
N GLN A 112 -3.18 -13.69 -2.55
CA GLN A 112 -1.92 -13.64 -3.28
C GLN A 112 -0.74 -14.14 -2.43
N LEU A 113 -0.74 -13.80 -1.15
CA LEU A 113 0.34 -14.15 -0.21
C LEU A 113 -0.10 -15.19 0.84
N ALA A 114 -1.14 -15.98 0.55
CA ALA A 114 -1.65 -17.00 1.46
C ALA A 114 -0.61 -18.09 1.77
#